data_AF-A0A9D5VMR0-F1
#
_entry.id   AF-A0A9D5VMR0-F1
#
_cell.length_a   1.000
_cell.length_b   1.000
_cell.length_c   1.000
_cell.angle_alpha   90.00
_cell.angle_beta   90.00
_cell.angle_gamma   90.00
#
_symmetry.space_group_name_H-M   'P 1'
#
loop_
_entity.id
_entity.type
_entity.pdbx_description
1 polymer ?
#
loop_
_entity_poly.entity_id
_entity_poly.type
_entity_poly.pdbx_seq_one_letter_code
_entity_poly.pdbx_strand_id
1 'polypeptide(L)'
;MNFEIYTYGGGDFLRMIFNGIAQVFGNNDYLVAIKTAALLGFLGVLITAAFQKGKIDVQWILLVSLINMTLIVPKTSLLITDRVVPANSAVVGNVPMGISATAAIFSRVGDWITRSFEQVFSLPNEISYTTSGLLFAQTLVEESTRFEITTARLASNLSDFWKSCAYYDILLGLYSWDEVLKTTDLL
;
A
#
# COMPACT_ATOMS: atom_id res chain seq x y z
N MET A 1 17.95 -14.50 3.75
CA MET A 1 17.12 -13.61 4.58
C MET A 1 15.95 -13.17 3.71
N ASN A 2 14.72 -13.38 4.18
CA ASN A 2 13.53 -12.96 3.45
C ASN A 2 13.03 -11.67 4.09
N PHE A 3 12.80 -10.65 3.28
CA PHE A 3 12.20 -9.40 3.71
C PHE A 3 10.70 -9.47 3.45
N GLU A 4 9.89 -9.07 4.42
CA GLU A 4 8.43 -9.08 4.31
C GLU A 4 7.90 -7.65 4.19
N ILE A 5 7.01 -7.45 3.23
CA ILE A 5 6.33 -6.20 2.91
C ILE A 5 4.83 -6.41 3.08
N TYR A 6 4.16 -5.45 3.70
CA TYR A 6 2.71 -5.44 3.87
C TYR A 6 2.04 -4.48 2.88
N THR A 7 0.89 -4.89 2.36
CA THR A 7 0.03 -4.07 1.51
C THR A 7 -1.45 -4.35 1.78
N TYR A 8 -2.31 -3.43 1.34
CA TYR A 8 -3.75 -3.41 1.60
C TYR A 8 -4.51 -3.32 0.27
N GLY A 9 -4.69 -4.46 -0.41
CA GLY A 9 -5.40 -4.55 -1.69
C GLY A 9 -4.56 -4.20 -2.93
N GLY A 10 -3.23 -4.10 -2.79
CA GLY A 10 -2.30 -3.72 -3.85
C GLY A 10 -1.26 -4.78 -4.22
N GLY A 11 -1.43 -6.03 -3.77
CA GLY A 11 -0.43 -7.10 -3.94
C GLY A 11 0.08 -7.29 -5.38
N ASP A 12 -0.83 -7.33 -6.35
CA ASP A 12 -0.48 -7.52 -7.77
C ASP A 12 0.34 -6.35 -8.35
N PHE A 13 0.00 -5.12 -7.95
CA PHE A 13 0.73 -3.93 -8.38
C PHE A 13 2.16 -3.93 -7.82
N LEU A 14 2.32 -4.24 -6.51
CA LEU A 14 3.65 -4.38 -5.92
C LEU A 14 4.44 -5.51 -6.59
N ARG A 15 3.79 -6.63 -6.88
CA ARG A 15 4.41 -7.75 -7.61
C ARG A 15 4.94 -7.30 -8.97
N MET A 16 4.18 -6.51 -9.73
CA MET A 16 4.60 -5.98 -11.02
C MET A 16 5.84 -5.08 -10.87
N ILE A 17 5.81 -4.15 -9.91
CA ILE A 17 6.93 -3.25 -9.63
C ILE A 17 8.20 -4.02 -9.27
N PHE A 18 8.13 -4.93 -8.30
CA PHE A 18 9.31 -5.66 -7.83
C PHE A 18 9.85 -6.62 -8.89
N ASN A 19 9.00 -7.19 -9.74
CA ASN A 19 9.47 -7.96 -10.89
C ASN A 19 10.19 -7.06 -11.92
N GLY A 20 9.68 -5.86 -12.17
CA GLY A 20 10.37 -4.88 -13.02
C GLY A 20 11.74 -4.50 -12.45
N ILE A 21 11.82 -4.23 -11.15
CA ILE A 21 13.10 -3.96 -10.46
C ILE A 21 14.03 -5.17 -10.59
N ALA A 22 13.55 -6.38 -10.36
CA ALA A 22 14.35 -7.60 -10.49
C ALA A 22 14.92 -7.79 -11.90
N GLN A 23 14.17 -7.41 -12.95
CA GLN A 23 14.65 -7.46 -14.33
C GLN A 23 15.71 -6.40 -14.61
N VAL A 24 15.49 -5.15 -14.21
CA VAL A 24 16.46 -4.05 -14.39
C VAL A 24 17.79 -4.38 -13.72
N PHE A 25 17.73 -4.86 -12.48
CA PHE A 25 18.92 -5.16 -11.68
C PHE A 25 19.50 -6.57 -11.93
N GLY A 26 18.81 -7.39 -12.72
CA GLY A 26 19.25 -8.69 -13.21
C GLY A 26 19.94 -8.62 -14.57
N ASN A 27 19.79 -7.52 -15.31
CA ASN A 27 20.45 -7.34 -16.59
C ASN A 27 21.93 -6.98 -16.42
N ASN A 28 22.78 -7.54 -17.28
CA ASN A 28 24.23 -7.31 -17.29
C ASN A 28 24.57 -5.84 -17.62
N ASP A 29 23.70 -5.15 -18.37
CA ASP A 29 23.85 -3.73 -18.70
C ASP A 29 23.89 -2.84 -17.45
N TYR A 30 23.11 -3.19 -16.42
CA TYR A 30 23.12 -2.48 -15.14
C TYR A 30 24.46 -2.63 -14.41
N LEU A 31 25.04 -3.84 -14.45
CA LEU A 31 26.38 -4.08 -13.89
C LEU A 31 27.45 -3.31 -14.65
N VAL A 32 27.32 -3.20 -15.98
CA VAL A 32 28.23 -2.37 -16.79
C VAL A 32 28.09 -0.90 -16.41
N ALA A 33 26.87 -0.38 -16.24
CA ALA A 33 26.62 0.99 -15.82
C ALA A 33 27.21 1.31 -14.42
N ILE A 34 27.09 0.40 -13.45
CA ILE A 34 27.74 0.57 -12.14
C ILE A 34 29.26 0.56 -12.28
N LYS A 35 29.82 -0.36 -13.07
CA LYS A 35 31.27 -0.46 -13.26
C LYS A 35 31.83 0.80 -13.92
N THR A 36 31.16 1.35 -14.93
CA THR A 36 31.59 2.59 -15.59
C THR A 36 31.46 3.79 -14.64
N ALA A 37 30.36 3.89 -13.89
CA ALA A 37 30.21 4.93 -12.86
C ALA A 37 31.29 4.84 -11.77
N ALA A 38 31.62 3.64 -11.31
CA ALA A 38 32.68 3.41 -10.34
C ALA A 38 34.07 3.78 -10.88
N LEU A 39 34.36 3.46 -12.16
CA LEU A 39 35.60 3.85 -12.82
C LEU A 39 35.73 5.37 -12.95
N LEU A 40 34.66 6.07 -13.34
CA LEU A 40 34.64 7.53 -13.42
C LEU A 40 34.82 8.17 -12.03
N GLY A 41 34.17 7.61 -11.01
CA GLY A 41 34.35 8.03 -9.62
C GLY A 41 35.78 7.86 -9.15
N PHE A 42 36.40 6.71 -9.46
CA PHE A 42 37.80 6.45 -9.15
C PHE A 42 38.76 7.42 -9.86
N LEU A 43 38.54 7.70 -11.14
CA LEU A 43 39.31 8.71 -11.88
C LEU A 43 39.14 10.11 -11.27
N GLY A 44 37.92 10.47 -10.85
CA GLY A 44 37.66 11.73 -10.16
C GLY A 44 38.49 11.90 -8.88
N VAL A 45 38.59 10.84 -8.07
CA VAL A 45 39.42 10.86 -6.84
C VAL A 45 40.91 10.96 -7.16
N LEU A 46 41.40 10.33 -8.24
CA LEU A 46 42.79 10.48 -8.67
C LEU A 46 43.10 11.91 -9.11
N ILE A 47 42.18 12.56 -9.81
CA ILE A 47 42.31 13.96 -10.22
C ILE A 47 42.37 14.87 -9.00
N THR A 48 41.43 14.74 -8.05
CA THR A 48 41.44 15.57 -6.83
C THR A 48 42.70 15.33 -5.98
N ALA A 49 43.16 14.08 -5.89
CA ALA A 49 44.40 13.74 -5.20
C ALA A 49 45.64 14.38 -5.85
N ALA A 50 45.69 14.46 -7.19
CA ALA A 50 46.75 15.12 -7.93
C ALA A 50 46.79 16.63 -7.68
N PHE A 51 45.63 17.29 -7.59
CA PHE A 51 45.54 18.73 -7.33
C PHE A 51 45.69 19.13 -5.85
N GLN A 52 45.37 18.24 -4.89
CA GLN A 52 45.39 18.54 -3.44
C GLN A 52 46.61 17.99 -2.67
N LYS A 53 47.76 17.81 -3.33
CA LYS A 53 49.02 17.34 -2.70
C LYS A 53 48.87 16.01 -1.93
N GLY A 54 48.20 15.02 -2.53
CA GLY A 54 48.22 13.63 -2.02
C GLY A 54 47.23 13.31 -0.90
N LYS A 55 46.31 14.22 -0.57
CA LYS A 55 45.14 13.84 0.24
C LYS A 55 44.16 13.07 -0.62
N ILE A 56 44.32 11.75 -0.64
CA ILE A 56 43.32 10.85 -1.23
C ILE A 56 42.17 10.76 -0.23
N ASP A 57 40.96 11.10 -0.68
CA ASP A 57 39.75 10.85 0.10
C ASP A 57 39.38 9.36 0.03
N VAL A 58 40.11 8.56 0.82
CA VAL A 58 39.90 7.11 0.93
C VAL A 58 38.54 6.81 1.54
N GLN A 59 37.99 7.73 2.35
CA GLN A 59 36.68 7.57 2.97
C GLN A 59 35.58 7.54 1.90
N TRP A 60 35.63 8.41 0.90
CA TRP A 60 34.66 8.41 -0.19
C TRP A 60 34.68 7.09 -1.00
N ILE A 61 35.87 6.61 -1.39
CA ILE A 61 36.00 5.35 -2.13
C ILE A 61 35.49 4.17 -1.29
N LEU A 62 35.89 4.10 -0.02
CA LEU A 62 35.46 3.04 0.88
C LEU A 62 33.95 3.05 1.08
N LEU A 63 33.34 4.22 1.27
CA LEU A 63 31.91 4.33 1.55
C LEU A 63 31.08 3.99 0.32
N VAL A 64 31.45 4.46 -0.87
CA VAL A 64 30.78 4.10 -2.14
C VAL A 64 30.90 2.60 -2.42
N SER A 65 32.10 2.03 -2.23
CA SER A 65 32.33 0.59 -2.40
C SER A 65 31.51 -0.23 -1.40
N LEU A 66 31.51 0.15 -0.13
CA LEU A 66 30.78 -0.51 0.95
C LEU A 66 29.27 -0.52 0.67
N ILE A 67 28.69 0.63 0.29
CA ILE A 67 27.26 0.73 -0.02
C ILE A 67 26.90 -0.17 -1.20
N ASN A 68 27.66 -0.13 -2.29
CA ASN A 68 27.38 -0.99 -3.45
C ASN A 68 27.46 -2.47 -3.08
N MET A 69 28.48 -2.86 -2.32
CA MET A 69 28.73 -4.26 -1.94
C MET A 69 27.70 -4.81 -0.95
N THR A 70 27.12 -3.96 -0.09
CA THR A 70 26.18 -4.39 0.95
C THR A 70 24.71 -4.18 0.59
N LEU A 71 24.36 -3.15 -0.20
CA LEU A 71 22.97 -2.84 -0.53
C LEU A 71 22.57 -3.29 -1.94
N ILE A 72 23.44 -3.13 -2.95
CA ILE A 72 23.04 -3.31 -4.36
C ILE A 72 23.37 -4.69 -4.90
N VAL A 73 24.57 -5.19 -4.57
CA VAL A 73 25.07 -6.50 -5.03
C VAL A 73 24.28 -7.69 -4.45
N PRO A 74 24.03 -7.79 -3.13
CA PRO A 74 23.31 -8.93 -2.59
C PRO A 74 21.85 -8.88 -3.01
N LYS A 75 21.39 -9.98 -3.59
CA LYS A 75 20.01 -10.18 -4.02
C LYS A 75 19.25 -10.94 -2.95
N THR A 76 18.04 -10.49 -2.66
CA THR A 76 17.18 -11.07 -1.64
C THR A 76 15.83 -11.41 -2.24
N SER A 77 15.09 -12.29 -1.54
CA SER A 77 13.71 -12.59 -1.88
C SER A 77 12.78 -11.77 -0.99
N LEU A 78 11.81 -11.14 -1.62
CA LEU A 78 10.77 -10.33 -1.00
C LEU A 78 9.47 -11.13 -0.93
N LEU A 79 8.90 -11.22 0.28
CA LEU A 79 7.56 -11.74 0.51
C LEU A 79 6.60 -10.54 0.57
N ILE A 80 5.68 -10.47 -0.39
CA ILE A 80 4.59 -9.49 -0.40
C ILE A 80 3.38 -10.16 0.25
N THR A 81 2.96 -9.64 1.39
CA THR A 81 1.78 -10.10 2.13
C THR A 81 0.67 -9.07 1.99
N ASP A 82 -0.39 -9.41 1.27
CA ASP A 82 -1.59 -8.57 1.16
C ASP A 82 -2.58 -8.95 2.26
N ARG A 83 -2.95 -7.97 3.10
CA ARG A 83 -3.85 -8.17 4.26
C ARG A 83 -5.33 -8.24 3.86
N VAL A 84 -5.70 -7.58 2.76
CA VAL A 84 -7.09 -7.50 2.29
C VAL A 84 -7.39 -8.67 1.36
N VAL A 85 -6.48 -8.98 0.43
CA VAL A 85 -6.65 -10.06 -0.55
C VAL A 85 -5.48 -11.04 -0.46
N PRO A 86 -5.54 -12.08 0.40
CA PRO A 86 -4.42 -13.02 0.58
C PRO A 86 -3.97 -13.71 -0.71
N ALA A 87 -4.86 -13.91 -1.68
CA ALA A 87 -4.55 -14.50 -2.98
C ALA A 87 -3.53 -13.69 -3.81
N ASN A 88 -3.41 -12.39 -3.55
CA ASN A 88 -2.46 -11.50 -4.22
C ASN A 88 -1.08 -11.46 -3.52
N SER A 89 -0.90 -12.29 -2.48
CA SER A 89 0.40 -12.44 -1.83
C SER A 89 1.35 -13.23 -2.73
N ALA A 90 2.56 -12.69 -2.94
CA ALA A 90 3.52 -13.26 -3.87
C ALA A 90 4.94 -13.12 -3.34
N VAL A 91 5.80 -14.07 -3.73
CA VAL A 91 7.24 -13.99 -3.48
C VAL A 91 7.92 -13.51 -4.76
N VAL A 92 8.70 -12.43 -4.67
CA VAL A 92 9.50 -11.89 -5.77
C VAL A 92 10.98 -12.05 -5.42
N GLY A 93 11.71 -12.77 -6.27
CA GLY A 93 13.15 -12.98 -6.14
C GLY A 93 13.99 -11.92 -6.85
N ASN A 94 15.30 -11.97 -6.63
CA ASN A 94 16.31 -11.18 -7.34
C ASN A 94 16.22 -9.64 -7.17
N VAL A 95 15.70 -9.19 -6.04
CA VAL A 95 15.64 -7.75 -5.72
C VAL A 95 16.87 -7.35 -4.90
N PRO A 96 17.51 -6.19 -5.18
CA PRO A 96 18.62 -5.70 -4.35
C PRO A 96 18.25 -5.55 -2.87
N MET A 97 19.14 -5.97 -1.99
CA MET A 97 18.93 -5.96 -0.54
C MET A 97 18.53 -4.57 -0.03
N GLY A 98 19.18 -3.49 -0.48
CA GLY A 98 18.90 -2.13 -0.03
C GLY A 98 17.46 -1.69 -0.32
N ILE A 99 16.96 -2.02 -1.51
CA ILE A 99 15.56 -1.73 -1.88
C ILE A 99 14.62 -2.58 -1.04
N SER A 100 14.91 -3.88 -0.90
CA SER A 100 14.07 -4.80 -0.13
C SER A 100 13.98 -4.43 1.35
N ALA A 101 15.09 -4.02 1.96
CA ALA A 101 15.15 -3.62 3.36
C ALA A 101 14.41 -2.30 3.60
N THR A 102 14.62 -1.31 2.72
CA THR A 102 13.96 -0.01 2.80
C THR A 102 12.45 -0.18 2.67
N ALA A 103 12.00 -0.93 1.66
CA ALA A 103 10.59 -1.22 1.46
C ALA A 103 9.97 -1.95 2.67
N ALA A 104 10.64 -2.95 3.23
CA ALA A 104 10.17 -3.65 4.42
C ALA A 104 10.04 -2.73 5.64
N ILE A 105 10.98 -1.81 5.86
CA ILE A 105 10.93 -0.83 6.96
C ILE A 105 9.72 0.08 6.78
N PHE A 106 9.58 0.71 5.62
CA PHE A 106 8.46 1.62 5.36
C PHE A 106 7.10 0.93 5.46
N SER A 107 6.98 -0.29 4.92
CA SER A 107 5.73 -1.04 5.00
C SER A 107 5.39 -1.48 6.42
N ARG A 108 6.36 -1.81 7.26
CA ARG A 108 6.13 -2.08 8.69
C ARG A 108 5.67 -0.84 9.45
N VAL A 109 6.30 0.31 9.18
CA VAL A 109 5.89 1.58 9.78
C VAL A 109 4.47 1.94 9.34
N GLY A 110 4.15 1.81 8.05
CA GLY A 110 2.80 2.01 7.52
C GLY A 110 1.77 1.09 8.17
N ASP A 111 2.06 -0.21 8.24
CA ASP A 111 1.19 -1.20 8.91
C ASP A 111 0.94 -0.86 10.38
N TRP A 112 1.98 -0.42 11.09
CA TRP A 112 1.86 0.02 12.49
C TRP A 112 0.98 1.28 12.62
N ILE A 113 1.16 2.27 11.74
CA ILE A 113 0.35 3.49 11.74
C ILE A 113 -1.11 3.14 11.46
N THR A 114 -1.39 2.35 10.42
CA THR A 114 -2.75 1.93 10.05
C THR A 114 -3.46 1.24 11.21
N ARG A 115 -2.81 0.25 11.83
CA ARG A 115 -3.38 -0.46 12.99
C ARG A 115 -3.59 0.46 14.19
N SER A 116 -2.70 1.42 14.42
CA SER A 116 -2.84 2.40 15.51
C SER A 116 -4.03 3.32 15.26
N PHE A 117 -4.25 3.75 14.01
CA PHE A 117 -5.43 4.52 13.63
C PHE A 117 -6.71 3.72 13.85
N GLU A 118 -6.77 2.46 13.43
CA GLU A 118 -7.93 1.59 13.65
C GLU A 118 -8.22 1.29 15.13
N GLN A 119 -7.21 1.34 16.00
CA GLN A 119 -7.42 1.19 17.44
C GLN A 119 -8.04 2.45 18.07
N VAL A 120 -7.64 3.63 17.61
CA VAL A 120 -8.11 4.92 18.16
C VAL A 120 -9.49 5.27 17.62
N PHE A 121 -9.69 5.10 16.33
CA PHE A 121 -10.99 5.23 15.69
C PHE A 121 -11.63 3.85 15.74
N SER A 122 -12.52 3.61 16.71
CA SER A 122 -13.24 2.34 16.88
C SER A 122 -14.17 2.04 15.70
N LEU A 123 -13.59 1.83 14.52
CA LEU A 123 -14.29 1.45 13.32
C LEU A 123 -14.77 0.01 13.51
N PRO A 124 -16.04 -0.28 13.19
CA PRO A 124 -16.48 -1.65 13.05
C PRO A 124 -15.55 -2.40 12.09
N ASN A 125 -15.24 -3.67 12.40
CA ASN A 125 -14.30 -4.49 11.62
C ASN A 125 -14.65 -4.51 10.11
N GLU A 126 -15.93 -4.38 9.77
CA GLU A 126 -16.48 -4.38 8.41
C GLU A 126 -16.09 -3.14 7.57
N ILE A 127 -15.67 -2.05 8.23
CA ILE A 127 -15.26 -0.79 7.60
C ILE A 127 -13.77 -0.51 7.82
N SER A 128 -13.08 -1.40 8.55
CA SER A 128 -11.65 -1.25 8.83
C SER A 128 -10.84 -1.25 7.53
N TYR A 129 -9.81 -0.40 7.47
CA TYR A 129 -8.93 -0.30 6.31
C TYR A 129 -8.17 -1.61 6.06
N THR A 130 -7.84 -2.34 7.12
CA THR A 130 -7.16 -3.64 7.07
C THR A 130 -7.98 -4.73 6.39
N THR A 131 -9.31 -4.68 6.50
CA THR A 131 -10.21 -5.69 5.96
C THR A 131 -10.80 -5.26 4.61
N SER A 132 -11.16 -3.99 4.47
CA SER A 132 -11.94 -3.49 3.33
C SER A 132 -11.07 -2.82 2.26
N GLY A 133 -9.84 -2.41 2.61
CA GLY A 133 -8.88 -1.80 1.69
C GLY A 133 -9.21 -0.36 1.28
N LEU A 134 -8.34 0.23 0.46
CA LEU A 134 -8.36 1.65 0.10
C LEU A 134 -9.60 2.08 -0.70
N LEU A 135 -10.18 1.17 -1.51
CA LEU A 135 -11.28 1.49 -2.43
C LEU A 135 -12.68 1.29 -1.84
N PHE A 136 -12.76 0.84 -0.58
CA PHE A 136 -14.04 0.51 0.07
C PHE A 136 -15.06 1.64 -0.01
N ALA A 137 -14.66 2.89 0.27
CA ALA A 137 -15.60 4.01 0.28
C ALA A 137 -16.21 4.28 -1.11
N GLN A 138 -15.42 4.15 -2.18
CA GLN A 138 -15.92 4.33 -3.55
C GLN A 138 -16.85 3.19 -3.93
N THR A 139 -16.46 1.93 -3.64
CA THR A 139 -17.31 0.76 -3.89
C THR A 139 -18.60 0.84 -3.11
N LEU A 140 -18.57 1.32 -1.86
CA LEU A 140 -19.76 1.50 -1.05
C LEU A 140 -20.72 2.53 -1.67
N VAL A 141 -20.19 3.68 -2.13
CA VAL A 141 -21.02 4.69 -2.82
C VAL A 141 -21.57 4.13 -4.13
N GLU A 142 -20.77 3.42 -4.92
CA GLU A 142 -21.23 2.81 -6.17
C GLU A 142 -22.33 1.77 -5.93
N GLU A 143 -22.13 0.85 -4.97
CA GLU A 143 -23.12 -0.15 -4.57
C GLU A 143 -24.39 0.50 -4.01
N SER A 144 -24.28 1.62 -3.29
CA SER A 144 -25.46 2.34 -2.79
C SER A 144 -26.35 2.88 -3.92
N THR A 145 -25.77 3.28 -5.06
CA THR A 145 -26.54 3.72 -6.24
C THR A 145 -27.21 2.57 -6.99
N ARG A 146 -26.70 1.34 -6.82
CA ARG A 146 -27.20 0.12 -7.46
C ARG A 146 -27.94 -0.79 -6.49
N PHE A 147 -28.23 -0.30 -5.29
CA PHE A 147 -28.88 -1.10 -4.26
C PHE A 147 -30.24 -1.60 -4.75
N GLU A 148 -30.34 -2.90 -4.96
CA GLU A 148 -31.58 -3.60 -5.29
C GLU A 148 -31.89 -4.58 -4.16
N ILE A 149 -33.15 -4.58 -3.70
CA ILE A 149 -33.60 -5.50 -2.67
C ILE A 149 -33.75 -6.88 -3.30
N THR A 150 -32.70 -7.69 -3.25
CA THR A 150 -32.65 -9.01 -3.89
C THR A 150 -33.47 -10.08 -3.15
N THR A 151 -33.79 -9.85 -1.87
CA THR A 151 -34.51 -10.83 -1.04
C THR A 151 -35.96 -10.42 -0.80
N ALA A 152 -36.90 -11.29 -1.17
CA ALA A 152 -38.34 -11.08 -0.94
C ALA A 152 -38.69 -10.85 0.54
N ARG A 153 -37.92 -11.44 1.45
CA ARG A 153 -38.11 -11.28 2.91
C ARG A 153 -37.75 -9.87 3.38
N LEU A 154 -36.66 -9.29 2.88
CA LEU A 154 -36.28 -7.92 3.21
C LEU A 154 -37.29 -6.94 2.61
N ALA A 155 -37.73 -7.17 1.37
CA ALA A 155 -38.77 -6.36 0.74
C ALA A 155 -40.09 -6.39 1.53
N SER A 156 -40.54 -7.57 1.99
CA SER A 156 -41.74 -7.68 2.81
C SER A 156 -41.58 -6.95 4.14
N ASN A 157 -40.49 -7.21 4.88
CA ASN A 157 -40.25 -6.56 6.18
C ASN A 157 -40.15 -5.04 6.05
N LEU A 158 -39.48 -4.55 5.01
CA LEU A 158 -39.37 -3.11 4.75
C LEU A 158 -40.74 -2.51 4.41
N SER A 159 -41.55 -3.23 3.63
CA SER A 159 -42.92 -2.79 3.31
C SER A 159 -43.83 -2.77 4.54
N ASP A 160 -43.66 -3.72 5.46
CA ASP A 160 -44.43 -3.80 6.71
C ASP A 160 -44.03 -2.71 7.70
N PHE A 161 -42.73 -2.39 7.78
CA PHE A 161 -42.22 -1.24 8.52
C PHE A 161 -42.75 0.08 7.95
N TRP A 162 -42.69 0.27 6.63
CA TRP A 162 -43.21 1.47 5.96
C TRP A 162 -44.70 1.67 6.23
N LYS A 163 -45.50 0.60 6.18
CA LYS A 163 -46.93 0.68 6.48
C LYS A 163 -47.19 0.97 7.94
N SER A 164 -46.53 0.25 8.84
CA SER A 164 -46.88 0.25 10.27
C SER A 164 -46.30 1.44 11.04
N CYS A 165 -45.12 1.91 10.66
CA CYS A 165 -44.37 2.91 11.41
C CYS A 165 -44.33 4.26 10.68
N ALA A 166 -44.05 4.30 9.38
CA ALA A 166 -43.91 5.58 8.67
C ALA A 166 -45.24 6.12 8.14
N TYR A 167 -46.05 5.27 7.51
CA TYR A 167 -47.26 5.70 6.80
C TYR A 167 -48.36 6.21 7.75
N TYR A 168 -48.60 5.53 8.87
CA TYR A 168 -49.62 5.95 9.84
C TYR A 168 -49.23 7.23 10.58
N ASP A 169 -47.96 7.43 10.91
CA ASP A 169 -47.49 8.63 11.62
C ASP A 169 -47.58 9.90 10.76
N ILE A 170 -47.33 9.77 9.45
CA ILE A 170 -47.56 10.86 8.47
C ILE A 170 -49.06 11.17 8.36
N LEU A 171 -49.92 10.14 8.35
CA LEU A 171 -51.38 10.30 8.21
C LEU A 171 -52.02 10.94 9.45
N LEU A 172 -51.45 10.68 10.63
CA LEU A 172 -51.82 11.32 11.89
C LEU A 172 -51.28 12.75 12.04
N GLY A 173 -50.48 13.23 11.07
CA GLY A 173 -49.94 14.59 11.05
C GLY A 173 -48.81 14.82 12.05
N LEU A 174 -48.18 13.75 12.54
CA LEU A 174 -47.04 13.85 13.46
C LEU A 174 -45.76 14.31 12.73
N TYR A 175 -45.65 14.00 11.43
CA TYR A 175 -44.56 14.43 10.54
C TYR A 175 -45.10 14.79 9.15
N SER A 176 -44.47 15.75 8.46
CA SER A 176 -44.79 16.10 7.07
C SER A 176 -43.84 15.44 6.06
N TRP A 177 -44.28 15.26 4.81
CA TRP A 177 -43.44 14.66 3.75
C TRP A 177 -42.12 15.40 3.54
N ASP A 178 -42.14 16.73 3.63
CA ASP A 178 -40.93 17.56 3.49
C ASP A 178 -39.95 17.40 4.66
N GLU A 179 -40.46 17.05 5.85
CA GLU A 179 -39.65 16.84 7.05
C GLU A 179 -38.97 15.46 7.02
N VAL A 180 -39.67 14.44 6.53
CA VAL A 180 -39.12 13.09 6.33
C VAL A 180 -38.07 13.03 5.22
N LEU A 181 -38.22 13.81 4.16
CA LEU A 181 -37.26 13.83 3.04
C LEU A 181 -35.99 14.64 3.34
N LYS A 182 -36.02 15.48 4.37
CA LYS A 182 -34.94 16.42 4.70
C LYS A 182 -34.25 16.08 6.03
N THR A 183 -34.85 15.21 6.84
CA THR A 183 -34.22 14.71 8.06
C THR A 183 -33.00 13.84 7.72
N THR A 184 -31.95 14.00 8.51
CA THR A 184 -30.72 13.19 8.43
C THR A 184 -30.78 11.97 9.35
N ASP A 185 -31.81 11.87 10.19
CA ASP A 185 -32.04 10.75 11.08
C ASP A 185 -33.33 10.03 10.65
N LEU A 186 -33.18 8.75 10.28
CA LEU A 186 -34.26 7.86 9.84
C LEU A 186 -34.57 6.79 10.91
N LEU A 187 -34.16 7.04 12.15
CA LEU A 187 -34.40 6.18 13.32
C LEU A 187 -35.41 6.81 14.28
#